data_AF-A0A0T6B9M7-F1
#
_entry.id   AF-A0A0T6B9M7-F1
#
_cell.length_a   1.000
_cell.length_b   1.000
_cell.length_c   1.000
_cell.angle_alpha   90.00
_cell.angle_beta   90.00
_cell.angle_gamma   90.00
#
_symmetry.space_group_name_H-M   'P 1'
#
loop_
_entity.id
_entity.type
_entity.pdbx_description
1 polymer ?
#
loop_
_entity_poly.entity_id
_entity_poly.type
_entity_poly.pdbx_seq_one_letter_code
_entity_poly.pdbx_strand_id
1 'polypeptide(L)'
;MTLHRHDGNTITMQVHIPPNAQVGIWHCSVQTCIVGRFDRREEFKCEDDIYILFNPWCRDDGVYVDRDDERNEYVMNENGKIWLGTYKHPKGKRWIFGQFHETVLPACIFLLDKSGLPYSDWNSPVLVTRAISEVVSVGEGEGLLEGRWDGDYSDGTSPHAWTGSIAILDQYLRSGGTPVKYTLSIYDQLYLRP
;
A
#
# COMPACT_ATOMS: atom_id res chain seq x y z
N MET A 1 -16.89 -20.25 -3.14
CA MET A 1 -15.91 -21.36 -3.08
C MET A 1 -16.47 -22.54 -3.85
N THR A 2 -15.66 -23.23 -4.64
CA THR A 2 -16.06 -24.40 -5.44
C THR A 2 -15.01 -25.51 -5.32
N LEU A 3 -15.44 -26.78 -5.35
CA LEU A 3 -14.53 -27.92 -5.44
C LEU A 3 -13.89 -27.90 -6.84
N HIS A 4 -12.56 -27.89 -6.91
CA HIS A 4 -11.83 -27.86 -8.17
C HIS A 4 -11.28 -29.23 -8.55
N ARG A 5 -10.67 -29.94 -7.58
CA ARG A 5 -10.10 -31.27 -7.78
C ARG A 5 -10.15 -32.08 -6.49
N HIS A 6 -10.27 -33.40 -6.64
CA HIS A 6 -10.14 -34.36 -5.55
C HIS A 6 -9.20 -35.48 -6.00
N ASP A 7 -8.13 -35.71 -5.24
CA ASP A 7 -7.11 -36.72 -5.54
C ASP A 7 -6.70 -37.45 -4.25
N GLY A 8 -7.24 -38.65 -4.06
CA GLY A 8 -7.05 -39.45 -2.85
C GLY A 8 -7.51 -38.70 -1.60
N ASN A 9 -6.57 -38.32 -0.74
CA ASN A 9 -6.83 -37.57 0.49
C ASN A 9 -6.62 -36.05 0.32
N THR A 10 -6.43 -35.58 -0.92
CA THR A 10 -6.18 -34.15 -1.23
C THR A 10 -7.40 -33.55 -1.90
N ILE A 11 -7.93 -32.48 -1.33
CA ILE A 11 -9.01 -31.69 -1.91
C ILE A 11 -8.45 -30.32 -2.30
N THR A 12 -8.60 -29.95 -3.57
CA THR A 12 -8.28 -28.61 -4.07
C THR A 12 -9.56 -27.82 -4.25
N MET A 13 -9.62 -26.65 -3.64
CA MET A 13 -10.78 -25.77 -3.68
C MET A 13 -10.40 -24.44 -4.32
N GLN A 14 -11.32 -23.89 -5.10
CA GLN A 14 -11.19 -22.56 -5.69
C GLN A 14 -12.04 -21.57 -4.90
N VAL A 15 -11.38 -20.58 -4.31
CA VAL A 15 -12.03 -19.50 -3.57
C VAL A 15 -12.12 -18.28 -4.49
N HIS A 16 -13.30 -17.67 -4.57
CA HIS A 16 -13.52 -16.44 -5.33
C HIS A 16 -13.73 -15.32 -4.31
N ILE A 17 -12.87 -14.31 -4.36
CA ILE A 17 -12.95 -13.12 -3.53
C ILE A 17 -13.81 -12.10 -4.29
N PRO A 18 -14.83 -11.49 -3.66
CA PRO A 18 -15.65 -10.50 -4.34
C PRO A 18 -14.82 -9.24 -4.66
N PRO A 19 -15.13 -8.53 -5.75
CA PRO A 19 -14.35 -7.36 -6.20
C PRO A 19 -14.42 -6.17 -5.23
N ASN A 20 -15.37 -6.19 -4.29
CA ASN A 20 -15.53 -5.19 -3.23
C ASN A 20 -15.10 -5.71 -1.85
N ALA A 21 -14.29 -6.77 -1.79
CA ALA A 21 -13.66 -7.22 -0.55
C ALA A 21 -12.77 -6.11 0.02
N GLN A 22 -12.68 -6.04 1.34
CA GLN A 22 -11.75 -5.14 2.01
C GLN A 22 -10.32 -5.55 1.66
N VAL A 23 -9.50 -4.57 1.27
CA VAL A 23 -8.06 -4.81 1.13
C VAL A 23 -7.44 -5.00 2.52
N GLY A 24 -6.27 -5.63 2.60
CA GLY A 24 -5.55 -5.82 3.87
C GLY A 24 -5.15 -7.25 4.13
N ILE A 25 -4.85 -7.54 5.40
CA ILE A 25 -4.39 -8.85 5.87
C ILE A 25 -5.60 -9.68 6.31
N TRP A 26 -5.70 -10.89 5.77
CA TRP A 26 -6.77 -11.83 6.04
C TRP A 26 -6.19 -13.14 6.59
N HIS A 27 -6.78 -13.62 7.68
CA HIS A 27 -6.49 -14.93 8.24
C HIS A 27 -7.51 -15.94 7.70
N CYS A 28 -7.03 -17.07 7.20
CA CYS A 28 -7.88 -18.14 6.70
C CYS A 28 -8.03 -19.25 7.76
N SER A 29 -9.26 -19.72 7.98
CA SER A 29 -9.50 -20.96 8.73
C SER A 29 -10.48 -21.86 8.00
N VAL A 30 -10.23 -23.16 8.10
CA VAL A 30 -11.05 -24.23 7.54
C VAL A 30 -11.81 -24.89 8.68
N GLN A 31 -13.12 -24.75 8.68
CA GLN A 31 -14.00 -25.42 9.63
C GLN A 31 -14.67 -26.62 8.97
N THR A 32 -14.55 -27.80 9.58
CA THR A 32 -15.17 -29.03 9.10
C THR A 32 -16.15 -29.57 10.14
N CYS A 33 -17.25 -30.15 9.66
CA CYS A 33 -18.21 -30.87 10.50
C CYS A 33 -18.69 -32.12 9.76
N ILE A 34 -18.98 -33.17 10.51
CA ILE A 34 -19.56 -34.39 9.95
C ILE A 34 -21.08 -34.19 9.90
N VAL A 35 -21.69 -34.50 8.76
CA VAL A 35 -23.15 -34.43 8.59
C VAL A 35 -23.84 -35.24 9.69
N GLY A 36 -24.74 -34.61 10.44
CA GLY A 36 -25.45 -35.22 11.57
C GLY A 36 -24.72 -35.17 12.93
N ARG A 37 -23.51 -34.62 12.99
CA ARG A 37 -22.76 -34.32 14.23
C ARG A 37 -22.28 -32.88 14.23
N PHE A 38 -23.23 -31.95 14.30
CA PHE A 38 -22.97 -30.51 14.32
C PHE A 38 -22.30 -30.02 15.62
N ASP A 39 -22.27 -30.86 16.65
CA ASP A 39 -21.62 -30.65 17.95
C ASP A 39 -20.10 -30.76 17.89
N ARG A 40 -19.54 -31.44 16.87
CA ARG A 40 -18.10 -31.58 16.66
C ARG A 40 -17.67 -30.81 15.42
N ARG A 41 -17.21 -29.58 15.65
CA ARG A 41 -16.53 -28.75 14.64
C ARG A 41 -15.03 -28.83 14.88
N GLU A 42 -14.31 -29.24 13.85
CA GLU A 42 -12.85 -29.17 13.83
C GLU A 42 -12.47 -27.89 13.07
N GLU A 43 -11.59 -27.09 13.64
CA GLU A 43 -11.07 -25.87 13.01
C GLU A 43 -9.57 -26.02 12.76
N PHE A 44 -9.16 -25.77 11.53
CA PHE A 44 -7.76 -25.65 11.14
C PHE A 44 -7.50 -24.21 10.73
N LYS A 45 -6.57 -23.54 11.41
CA LYS A 45 -6.13 -22.19 11.03
C LYS A 45 -4.95 -22.31 10.08
N CYS A 46 -5.03 -21.64 8.93
CA CYS A 46 -3.90 -21.52 8.03
C CYS A 46 -2.78 -20.74 8.72
N GLU A 47 -1.53 -21.17 8.53
CA GLU A 47 -0.36 -20.54 9.14
C GLU A 47 -0.03 -19.20 8.48
N ASP A 48 -0.26 -19.12 7.17
CA ASP A 48 0.07 -17.94 6.37
C ASP A 48 -1.05 -16.91 6.34
N ASP A 49 -0.64 -15.65 6.42
CA ASP A 49 -1.50 -14.50 6.17
C ASP A 49 -1.72 -14.28 4.67
N ILE A 50 -2.95 -13.92 4.30
CA ILE A 50 -3.33 -13.64 2.92
C ILE A 50 -3.53 -12.13 2.76
N TYR A 51 -2.78 -11.53 1.85
CA TYR A 51 -3.02 -10.15 1.45
C TYR A 51 -4.07 -10.10 0.34
N ILE A 52 -5.16 -9.39 0.59
CA ILE A 52 -6.15 -9.04 -0.44
C ILE A 52 -5.88 -7.59 -0.84
N LEU A 53 -5.74 -7.36 -2.15
CA LEU A 53 -5.48 -6.05 -2.73
C LEU A 53 -6.59 -5.68 -3.72
N PHE A 54 -6.67 -4.40 -4.08
CA PHE A 54 -7.45 -3.96 -5.22
C PHE A 54 -6.98 -4.65 -6.51
N ASN A 55 -7.90 -4.91 -7.43
CA ASN A 55 -7.62 -5.67 -8.65
C ASN A 55 -7.94 -4.89 -9.94
N PRO A 56 -6.94 -4.18 -10.51
CA PRO A 56 -7.09 -3.43 -11.76
C PRO A 56 -7.44 -4.27 -13.01
N TRP A 57 -7.33 -5.60 -12.94
CA TRP A 57 -7.70 -6.52 -14.04
C TRP A 57 -9.16 -6.98 -13.98
N CYS A 58 -9.83 -6.78 -12.84
CA CYS A 58 -11.22 -7.18 -12.65
C CYS A 58 -12.18 -6.07 -13.09
N ARG A 59 -13.03 -6.33 -14.10
CA ARG A 59 -14.00 -5.34 -14.62
C ARG A 59 -14.99 -4.82 -13.59
N ASP A 60 -15.24 -5.60 -12.55
CA ASP A 60 -16.20 -5.29 -11.49
C ASP A 60 -15.54 -4.58 -10.28
N ASP A 61 -14.22 -4.38 -10.31
CA ASP A 61 -13.47 -3.68 -9.27
C ASP A 61 -13.50 -2.16 -9.51
N GLY A 62 -13.58 -1.39 -8.43
CA GLY A 62 -13.61 0.08 -8.47
C GLY A 62 -12.33 0.72 -9.05
N VAL A 63 -11.23 -0.02 -9.16
CA VAL A 63 -9.97 0.45 -9.77
C VAL A 63 -9.68 -0.18 -11.14
N TYR A 64 -10.68 -0.75 -11.81
CA TYR A 64 -10.48 -1.38 -13.12
C TYR A 64 -9.85 -0.43 -14.15
N VAL A 65 -8.86 -0.94 -14.87
CA VAL A 65 -8.22 -0.26 -16.02
C VAL A 65 -8.30 -1.20 -17.21
N ASP A 66 -8.90 -0.78 -18.33
CA ASP A 66 -9.17 -1.66 -19.49
C ASP A 66 -7.90 -1.98 -20.30
N ARG A 67 -7.02 -0.98 -20.46
CA ARG A 67 -5.84 -1.12 -21.31
C ARG A 67 -4.64 -1.70 -20.55
N ASP A 68 -3.93 -2.61 -21.22
CA ASP A 68 -2.80 -3.31 -20.61
C ASP A 68 -1.57 -2.44 -20.43
N ASP A 69 -1.30 -1.53 -21.37
CA ASP A 69 -0.20 -0.55 -21.28
C ASP A 69 -0.39 0.39 -20.09
N GLU A 70 -1.62 0.83 -19.83
CA GLU A 70 -1.95 1.65 -18.65
C GLU A 70 -1.80 0.88 -17.34
N ARG A 71 -2.26 -0.39 -17.27
CA ARG A 71 -2.02 -1.24 -16.08
C ARG A 71 -0.53 -1.43 -15.84
N ASN A 72 0.24 -1.66 -16.90
CA ASN A 72 1.68 -1.82 -16.78
C ASN A 72 2.35 -0.54 -16.28
N GLU A 73 1.95 0.64 -16.79
CA GLU A 73 2.54 1.91 -16.36
C GLU A 73 2.10 2.34 -14.95
N TYR A 74 0.82 2.19 -14.60
CA TYR A 74 0.28 2.72 -13.34
C TYR A 74 0.35 1.74 -12.16
N VAL A 75 0.48 0.44 -12.42
CA VAL A 75 0.48 -0.60 -11.37
C VAL A 75 1.81 -1.34 -11.33
N MET A 76 2.32 -1.79 -12.48
CA MET A 76 3.50 -2.66 -12.54
C MET A 76 4.83 -1.92 -12.61
N ASN A 77 4.85 -0.69 -13.12
CA ASN A 77 6.09 0.07 -13.27
C ASN A 77 6.53 0.65 -11.93
N GLU A 78 7.64 0.14 -11.40
CA GLU A 78 8.23 0.60 -10.13
C GLU A 78 9.11 1.84 -10.28
N ASN A 79 9.27 2.37 -11.49
CA ASN A 79 10.19 3.46 -11.78
C ASN A 79 9.46 4.59 -12.51
N GLY A 80 9.55 5.79 -11.95
CA GLY A 80 8.92 6.97 -12.49
C GLY A 80 9.86 8.14 -12.67
N LYS A 81 9.26 9.26 -13.07
CA LYS A 81 9.91 10.56 -13.17
C LYS A 81 9.04 11.61 -12.50
N ILE A 82 9.58 12.28 -11.51
CA ILE A 82 8.95 13.43 -10.87
C ILE A 82 9.45 14.68 -11.57
N TRP A 83 8.53 15.50 -12.07
CA TRP A 83 8.85 16.78 -12.70
C TRP A 83 8.94 17.88 -11.65
N LEU A 84 10.08 18.57 -11.63
CA LEU A 84 10.45 19.63 -10.69
C LEU A 84 10.86 20.89 -11.45
N GLY A 85 11.07 21.98 -10.71
CA GLY A 85 11.48 23.26 -11.28
C GLY A 85 10.31 24.05 -11.87
N THR A 86 10.60 25.16 -12.51
CA THR A 86 9.56 26.07 -13.03
C THR A 86 9.07 25.61 -14.39
N TYR A 87 7.89 26.09 -14.80
CA TYR A 87 7.35 25.89 -16.15
C TYR A 87 8.36 26.19 -17.26
N LYS A 88 9.21 27.22 -17.07
CA LYS A 88 10.25 27.61 -18.04
C LYS A 88 11.47 26.69 -18.05
N HIS A 89 11.73 25.97 -16.96
CA HIS A 89 12.92 25.12 -16.80
C HIS A 89 12.56 23.82 -16.07
N PRO A 90 11.76 22.94 -16.71
CA PRO A 90 11.37 21.68 -16.10
C PRO A 90 12.58 20.77 -15.95
N LYS A 91 12.69 20.13 -14.79
CA LYS A 91 13.74 19.16 -14.46
C LYS A 91 13.08 17.85 -14.07
N GLY A 92 13.36 16.79 -14.82
CA GLY A 92 12.93 15.45 -14.46
C GLY A 92 13.89 14.83 -13.45
N LYS A 93 13.38 14.43 -12.29
CA LYS A 93 14.10 13.59 -11.33
C LYS A 93 13.59 12.16 -11.44
N ARG A 94 14.48 11.20 -11.68
CA ARG A 94 14.12 9.77 -11.64
C ARG A 94 13.72 9.40 -10.20
N TRP A 95 12.67 8.60 -10.06
CA TRP A 95 12.18 8.13 -8.78
C TRP A 95 11.90 6.63 -8.83
N ILE A 96 12.31 5.91 -7.79
CA ILE A 96 12.01 4.49 -7.62
C ILE A 96 10.83 4.38 -6.65
N PHE A 97 9.65 4.04 -7.14
CA PHE A 97 8.48 3.77 -6.29
C PHE A 97 8.71 2.48 -5.49
N GLY A 98 9.11 1.41 -6.17
CA GLY A 98 9.54 0.15 -5.53
C GLY A 98 8.43 -0.59 -4.79
N GLN A 99 7.19 -0.52 -5.28
CA GLN A 99 6.01 -1.05 -4.59
C GLN A 99 6.04 -2.56 -4.32
N PHE A 100 6.88 -3.34 -5.02
CA PHE A 100 7.03 -4.78 -4.79
C PHE A 100 8.18 -5.13 -3.85
N HIS A 101 8.87 -4.14 -3.29
CA HIS A 101 9.86 -4.36 -2.25
C HIS A 101 9.18 -4.88 -0.97
N GLU A 102 9.81 -5.85 -0.29
CA GLU A 102 9.24 -6.60 0.84
C GLU A 102 8.71 -5.73 1.99
N THR A 103 9.28 -4.53 2.16
CA THR A 103 8.91 -3.59 3.22
C THR A 103 7.72 -2.69 2.86
N VAL A 104 7.41 -2.54 1.57
CA VAL A 104 6.44 -1.53 1.13
C VAL A 104 5.01 -1.94 1.43
N LEU A 105 4.62 -3.18 1.11
CA LEU A 105 3.27 -3.64 1.41
C LEU A 105 2.94 -3.61 2.92
N PRO A 106 3.81 -4.13 3.83
CA PRO A 106 3.63 -3.95 5.27
C PRO A 106 3.54 -2.48 5.70
N ALA A 107 4.33 -1.58 5.10
CA ALA A 107 4.30 -0.15 5.41
C ALA A 107 2.96 0.47 5.01
N CYS A 108 2.44 0.12 3.83
CA CYS A 108 1.15 0.59 3.35
C CYS A 108 0.00 0.15 4.26
N ILE A 109 0.01 -1.11 4.72
CA ILE A 109 -1.01 -1.60 5.68
C ILE A 109 -0.87 -0.88 7.02
N PHE A 110 0.34 -0.70 7.53
CA PHE A 110 0.59 0.03 8.77
C PHE A 110 0.13 1.49 8.70
N LEU A 111 0.37 2.18 7.57
CA LEU A 111 -0.13 3.53 7.32
C LEU A 111 -1.65 3.59 7.26
N LEU A 112 -2.28 2.61 6.61
CA LEU A 112 -3.73 2.53 6.51
C LEU A 112 -4.38 2.26 7.88
N ASP A 113 -3.79 1.39 8.70
CA ASP A 113 -4.22 1.14 10.08
C ASP A 113 -4.12 2.41 10.93
N LYS A 114 -2.98 3.13 10.83
CA LYS A 114 -2.76 4.40 11.52
C LYS A 114 -3.71 5.53 11.08
N SER A 115 -4.28 5.44 9.87
CA SER A 115 -5.21 6.44 9.36
C SER A 115 -6.54 6.51 10.14
N GLY A 116 -6.86 5.48 10.92
CA GLY A 116 -8.13 5.38 11.64
C GLY A 116 -9.35 5.16 10.73
N LEU A 117 -9.15 4.92 9.43
CA LEU A 117 -10.24 4.54 8.52
C LEU A 117 -10.86 3.22 9.01
N PRO A 118 -12.18 3.14 9.24
CA PRO A 118 -12.83 1.90 9.66
C PRO A 118 -12.59 0.76 8.67
N TYR A 119 -12.29 -0.45 9.15
CA TYR A 119 -12.03 -1.61 8.29
C TYR A 119 -13.15 -1.89 7.28
N SER A 120 -14.41 -1.57 7.60
CA SER A 120 -15.54 -1.71 6.68
C SER A 120 -15.34 -0.95 5.37
N ASP A 121 -14.59 0.15 5.42
CA ASP A 121 -14.40 1.12 4.34
C ASP A 121 -13.11 0.88 3.55
N TRP A 122 -12.31 -0.12 3.94
CA TRP A 122 -11.07 -0.51 3.25
C TRP A 122 -11.33 -1.16 1.89
N ASN A 123 -12.59 -1.31 1.48
CA ASN A 123 -12.95 -1.72 0.13
C ASN A 123 -13.12 -0.53 -0.84
N SER A 124 -13.08 0.71 -0.35
CA SER A 124 -13.32 1.89 -1.17
C SER A 124 -11.99 2.55 -1.56
N PRO A 125 -11.59 2.52 -2.84
CA PRO A 125 -10.33 3.13 -3.27
C PRO A 125 -10.31 4.65 -3.03
N VAL A 126 -11.48 5.31 -3.06
CA VAL A 126 -11.62 6.75 -2.77
C VAL A 126 -11.33 7.05 -1.31
N LEU A 127 -11.93 6.28 -0.38
CA LEU A 127 -11.74 6.49 1.06
C LEU A 127 -10.32 6.10 1.49
N VAL A 128 -9.81 4.98 0.99
CA VAL A 128 -8.42 4.53 1.22
C VAL A 128 -7.43 5.59 0.73
N THR A 129 -7.61 6.11 -0.47
CA THR A 129 -6.72 7.16 -1.03
C THR A 129 -6.75 8.43 -0.18
N ARG A 130 -7.94 8.86 0.25
CA ARG A 130 -8.09 10.03 1.14
C ARG A 130 -7.37 9.83 2.47
N ALA A 131 -7.61 8.68 3.11
CA ALA A 131 -7.02 8.34 4.40
C ALA A 131 -5.49 8.25 4.33
N ILE A 132 -4.95 7.58 3.31
CA ILE A 132 -3.50 7.49 3.10
C ILE A 132 -2.89 8.87 2.80
N SER A 133 -3.55 9.70 1.99
CA SER A 133 -3.05 11.05 1.67
C SER A 133 -2.92 11.93 2.92
N GLU A 134 -3.83 11.79 3.88
CA GLU A 134 -3.77 12.48 5.16
C GLU A 134 -2.56 12.01 6.00
N VAL A 135 -2.37 10.69 6.15
CA VAL A 135 -1.24 10.14 6.90
C VAL A 135 0.10 10.41 6.23
N VAL A 136 0.16 10.48 4.90
CA VAL A 136 1.39 10.82 4.17
C VAL A 136 1.72 12.31 4.24
N SER A 137 0.72 13.15 4.47
CA SER A 137 0.90 14.60 4.47
C SER A 137 1.88 15.07 5.54
N VAL A 138 2.60 16.13 5.20
CA VAL A 138 3.55 16.79 6.10
C VAL A 138 2.75 17.62 7.10
N GLY A 139 2.63 17.13 8.32
CA GLY A 139 1.88 17.77 9.42
C GLY A 139 2.65 17.73 10.74
N GLU A 140 1.99 18.08 11.85
CA GLU A 140 2.59 18.16 13.20
C GLU A 140 2.86 16.76 13.80
N GLY A 141 3.80 16.01 13.23
CA GLY A 141 4.44 14.88 13.91
C GLY A 141 3.71 13.53 13.91
N GLU A 142 2.54 13.41 13.28
CA GLU A 142 1.78 12.13 13.27
C GLU A 142 1.78 11.39 11.92
N GLY A 143 2.29 12.03 10.86
CA GLY A 143 2.32 11.47 9.51
C GLY A 143 3.58 10.64 9.17
N LEU A 144 3.68 10.22 7.91
CA LEU A 144 4.84 9.50 7.35
C LEU A 144 6.08 10.40 7.31
N LEU A 145 5.90 11.69 7.04
CA LEU A 145 6.96 12.61 6.65
C LEU A 145 6.99 13.86 7.52
N GLU A 146 8.21 14.30 7.85
CA GLU A 146 8.45 15.60 8.48
C GLU A 146 9.05 16.56 7.44
N GLY A 147 8.50 17.77 7.36
CA GLY A 147 8.94 18.80 6.44
C GLY A 147 9.79 19.85 7.13
N ARG A 148 10.83 20.31 6.43
CA ARG A 148 11.66 21.42 6.87
C ARG A 148 12.16 22.18 5.64
N TRP A 149 12.23 23.51 5.76
CA TRP A 149 12.53 24.43 4.64
C TRP A 149 13.58 25.48 4.97
N ASP A 150 14.22 25.41 6.14
CA ASP A 150 15.23 26.39 6.61
C ASP A 150 16.63 26.15 6.01
N GLY A 151 16.84 25.02 5.33
CA GLY A 151 18.11 24.63 4.73
C GLY A 151 19.04 23.85 5.66
N ASP A 152 18.68 23.65 6.93
CA ASP A 152 19.44 22.83 7.88
C ASP A 152 18.79 21.45 8.06
N TYR A 153 19.43 20.45 7.45
CA TYR A 153 19.02 19.06 7.50
C TYR A 153 20.04 18.18 8.24
N SER A 154 20.87 18.76 9.11
CA SER A 154 21.97 18.05 9.78
C SER A 154 21.51 16.88 10.65
N ASP A 155 20.28 16.91 11.16
CA ASP A 155 19.68 15.85 11.99
C ASP A 155 18.80 14.86 11.21
N GLY A 156 18.81 14.91 9.87
CA GLY A 156 18.01 14.03 9.02
C GLY A 156 18.56 13.87 7.60
N THR A 157 17.72 13.39 6.70
CA THR A 157 18.07 13.26 5.28
C THR A 157 17.60 14.49 4.51
N SER A 158 18.50 15.09 3.73
CA SER A 158 18.12 16.20 2.84
C SER A 158 17.00 15.77 1.88
N PRO A 159 15.94 16.56 1.71
CA PRO A 159 14.84 16.24 0.79
C PRO A 159 15.27 15.96 -0.66
N HIS A 160 16.39 16.56 -1.10
CA HIS A 160 16.94 16.35 -2.44
C HIS A 160 17.70 15.03 -2.59
N ALA A 161 18.14 14.42 -1.49
CA ALA A 161 18.92 13.18 -1.49
C ALA A 161 18.05 11.93 -1.75
N TRP A 162 16.75 11.98 -1.44
CA TRP A 162 15.85 10.85 -1.71
C TRP A 162 15.78 10.52 -3.20
N THR A 163 15.92 9.24 -3.54
CA THR A 163 15.84 8.73 -4.92
C THR A 163 14.67 7.77 -5.14
N GLY A 164 13.92 7.47 -4.08
CA GLY A 164 12.81 6.53 -4.11
C GLY A 164 12.08 6.44 -2.77
N SER A 165 10.96 5.73 -2.78
CA SER A 165 10.06 5.60 -1.62
C SER A 165 10.47 4.49 -0.66
N ILE A 166 11.22 3.48 -1.12
CA ILE A 166 11.57 2.28 -0.33
C ILE A 166 12.26 2.66 0.99
N ALA A 167 13.31 3.47 0.93
CA ALA A 167 14.10 3.85 2.11
C ALA A 167 13.28 4.67 3.12
N ILE A 168 12.34 5.48 2.64
CA ILE A 168 11.42 6.27 3.48
C ILE A 168 10.49 5.32 4.23
N LEU A 169 9.83 4.40 3.52
CA LEU A 169 8.88 3.46 4.11
C LEU A 169 9.55 2.46 5.07
N ASP A 170 10.75 1.98 4.72
CA ASP A 170 11.55 1.12 5.60
C ASP A 170 11.98 1.84 6.88
N GLN A 171 12.45 3.09 6.78
CA GLN A 171 12.80 3.89 7.95
C GLN A 171 11.58 4.15 8.85
N TYR A 172 10.43 4.48 8.24
CA TYR A 172 9.18 4.71 8.97
C TYR A 172 8.74 3.46 9.74
N LEU A 173 8.72 2.29 9.09
CA LEU A 173 8.38 1.02 9.73
C LEU A 173 9.32 0.66 10.88
N ARG A 174 10.64 0.75 10.67
CA ARG A 174 11.65 0.41 11.68
C ARG A 174 11.59 1.32 12.91
N SER A 175 11.15 2.55 12.72
CA SER A 175 10.97 3.53 13.79
C SER A 175 9.64 3.38 14.55
N GLY A 176 8.83 2.37 14.22
CA GLY A 176 7.51 2.17 14.84
C GLY A 176 6.49 3.25 14.45
N GLY A 177 6.67 3.89 13.29
CA GLY A 177 5.77 4.94 12.81
C GLY A 177 6.13 6.36 13.25
N THR A 178 7.40 6.62 13.53
CA THR A 178 7.93 7.98 13.74
C THR A 178 8.12 8.67 12.39
N PRO A 179 7.69 9.92 12.19
CA PRO A 179 7.85 10.63 10.93
C PRO A 179 9.30 10.66 10.42
N VAL A 180 9.48 10.50 9.12
CA VAL A 180 10.80 10.48 8.48
C VAL A 180 11.24 11.90 8.13
N LYS A 181 12.40 12.30 8.67
CA LYS A 181 13.08 13.56 8.41
C LYS A 181 14.04 13.46 7.21
N TYR A 182 14.02 14.35 6.21
CA TYR A 182 13.03 15.37 5.89
C TYR A 182 12.53 15.18 4.46
N THR A 183 11.39 15.77 4.15
CA THR A 183 10.90 15.85 2.78
C THR A 183 10.43 17.26 2.43
N LEU A 184 10.20 17.51 1.16
CA LEU A 184 9.60 18.74 0.65
C LEU A 184 8.38 18.37 -0.17
N SER A 185 7.30 19.14 -0.01
CA SER A 185 6.23 19.13 -1.00
C SER A 185 6.79 19.55 -2.37
N ILE A 186 6.24 18.96 -3.44
CA ILE A 186 6.58 19.35 -4.83
C ILE A 186 6.29 20.85 -5.04
N TYR A 187 5.27 21.39 -4.37
CA TYR A 187 4.93 22.82 -4.45
C TYR A 187 5.98 23.73 -3.82
N ASP A 188 6.64 23.29 -2.74
CA ASP A 188 7.59 24.11 -2.01
C ASP A 188 8.99 24.10 -2.64
N GLN A 189 9.29 23.09 -3.46
CA GLN A 189 10.52 23.04 -4.26
C GLN A 189 10.60 24.17 -5.31
N LEU A 190 9.49 24.88 -5.57
CA LEU A 190 9.44 26.03 -6.46
C LEU A 190 9.97 27.32 -5.82
N TYR A 191 9.92 27.44 -4.49
CA TYR A 191 10.20 28.68 -3.77
C TYR A 191 11.55 28.70 -3.02
N LEU A 192 12.23 27.55 -2.91
CA LEU A 192 13.48 27.42 -2.17
C LEU A 192 14.78 27.56 -2.99
N ARG A 193 14.71 28.13 -4.19
CA ARG A 193 15.94 28.54 -4.90
C ARG A 193 16.13 30.06 -4.79
N PRO A 194 17.30 30.54 -4.35
CA PRO A 194 17.67 31.95 -4.52
C PRO A 194 17.75 32.33 -6.00
#